data_AF-A0A1B8EKB7-F1
#
_entry.id   AF-A0A1B8EKB7-F1
#
_cell.length_a   1.000
_cell.length_b   1.000
_cell.length_c   1.000
_cell.angle_alpha   90.00
_cell.angle_beta   90.00
_cell.angle_gamma   90.00
#
_symmetry.space_group_name_H-M   'P 1'
#
loop_
_entity.id
_entity.type
_entity.pdbx_description
1 polymer ?
#
loop_
_entity_poly.entity_id
_entity_poly.type
_entity_poly.pdbx_seq_one_letter_code
_entity_poly.pdbx_strand_id
1 'polypeptide(L)'
;MSSSPPPAPPSRSPNDDERRFKSITSPCEWAEHYHPGGYHPVHLGDVFNDGRYKVIRKLGEGAYSTVWLARDVKDNRYVALKILVPKPSESPIEQQILQHIAQVAPEEGNRHITKLLGEFEHQGPNGVHKCLVFEPMGPNMNVRYPPQMAKSILKQSLQGLAFLHRNGIAHGDFQPGNMLFTLKDIDSKGEDVL
;
A
#
# COMPACT_ATOMS: atom_id res chain seq x y z
N MET A 1 -16.12 36.53 32.40
CA MET A 1 -14.81 36.26 33.02
C MET A 1 -13.82 36.02 31.89
N SER A 2 -12.83 36.89 31.74
CA SER A 2 -11.84 36.80 30.65
C SER A 2 -10.83 35.71 30.99
N SER A 3 -10.77 34.64 30.22
CA SER A 3 -9.74 33.60 30.36
C SER A 3 -8.42 34.16 29.85
N SER A 4 -7.43 34.26 30.73
CA SER A 4 -6.07 34.66 30.37
C SER A 4 -5.52 33.75 29.26
N PRO A 5 -4.71 34.30 28.33
CA PRO A 5 -4.08 33.50 27.29
C PRO A 5 -3.18 32.43 27.92
N PRO A 6 -3.04 31.26 27.25
CA PRO A 6 -2.19 30.20 27.76
C PRO A 6 -0.75 30.71 27.96
N PRO A 7 -0.06 30.25 29.02
CA PRO A 7 1.30 30.66 29.32
C PRO A 7 2.23 30.35 28.15
N ALA A 8 3.22 31.23 27.94
CA ALA A 8 4.24 31.03 26.92
C ALA A 8 4.99 29.72 27.18
N PRO A 9 5.29 28.92 26.14
CA PRO A 9 6.05 27.69 26.29
C PRO A 9 7.44 27.99 26.87
N PRO A 10 8.03 27.04 27.63
CA PRO A 10 9.34 27.22 28.22
C PRO A 10 10.41 27.46 27.15
N SER A 11 11.46 28.24 27.49
CA SER A 11 12.56 28.60 26.58
C SER A 11 13.51 27.43 26.25
N ARG A 12 13.31 26.27 26.88
CA ARG A 12 14.08 25.05 26.60
C ARG A 12 13.39 24.23 25.52
N SER A 13 14.18 23.49 24.74
CA SER A 13 13.65 22.44 23.87
C SER A 13 12.85 21.44 24.72
N PRO A 14 11.63 21.06 24.31
CA PRO A 14 10.84 20.08 25.04
C PRO A 14 11.56 18.73 25.06
N ASN A 15 11.52 18.08 26.22
CA ASN A 15 11.93 16.68 26.35
C ASN A 15 11.02 15.80 25.47
N ASP A 16 11.46 14.60 25.08
CA ASP A 16 10.65 13.71 24.24
C ASP A 16 9.27 13.40 24.87
N ASP A 17 9.18 13.33 26.19
CA ASP A 17 7.93 13.15 26.94
C ASP A 17 7.03 14.40 26.98
N GLU A 18 7.59 15.59 26.69
CA GLU A 18 6.86 16.87 26.64
C GLU A 18 6.33 17.18 25.22
N ARG A 19 6.73 16.40 24.21
CA ARG A 19 6.24 16.58 22.84
C ARG A 19 4.79 16.11 22.75
N ARG A 20 3.92 17.03 22.31
CA ARG A 20 2.50 16.74 22.00
C ARG A 20 2.33 15.56 21.05
N PHE A 21 3.28 15.38 20.14
CA PHE A 21 3.30 14.28 19.18
C PHE A 21 4.57 13.46 19.40
N LYS A 22 4.39 12.13 19.51
CA LYS A 22 5.52 11.21 19.55
C LYS A 22 6.25 11.27 18.20
N SER A 23 7.58 11.23 18.24
CA SER A 23 8.37 11.10 17.02
C SER A 23 7.99 9.79 16.32
N ILE A 24 7.49 9.89 15.09
CA ILE A 24 7.26 8.71 14.26
C ILE A 24 8.62 8.34 13.67
N THR A 25 9.19 7.23 14.14
CA THR A 25 10.50 6.73 13.67
C THR A 25 10.40 6.00 12.34
N SER A 26 9.19 5.68 11.89
CA SER A 26 8.95 5.08 10.59
C SER A 26 9.05 6.15 9.50
N PRO A 27 9.80 5.89 8.41
CA PRO A 27 9.73 6.72 7.22
C PRO A 27 8.27 6.92 6.82
N CYS A 28 7.92 8.15 6.48
CA CYS A 28 6.62 8.53 5.94
C CYS A 28 6.89 9.49 4.77
N GLU A 29 5.96 9.62 3.83
CA GLU A 29 6.08 10.64 2.80
C GLU A 29 6.19 12.05 3.37
N TRP A 30 6.82 12.89 2.56
CA TRP A 30 6.96 14.32 2.77
C TRP A 30 5.58 14.99 2.65
N ALA A 31 5.24 15.82 3.63
CA ALA A 31 3.96 16.53 3.66
C ALA A 31 3.79 17.44 2.43
N GLU A 32 4.91 17.92 1.89
CA GLU A 32 5.00 18.77 0.71
C GLU A 32 4.50 18.07 -0.56
N HIS A 33 4.45 16.73 -0.58
CA HIS A 33 3.91 15.97 -1.70
C HIS A 33 2.37 15.94 -1.75
N TYR A 34 1.67 16.52 -0.75
CA TYR A 34 0.22 16.71 -0.76
C TYR A 34 -0.14 18.07 -1.36
N HIS A 35 -0.11 18.15 -2.68
CA HIS A 35 -0.48 19.34 -3.45
C HIS A 35 -1.36 18.94 -4.65
N PRO A 36 -1.99 19.89 -5.37
CA PRO A 36 -2.68 19.57 -6.62
C PRO A 36 -1.77 18.81 -7.60
N GLY A 37 -2.19 17.62 -8.05
CA GLY A 37 -1.39 16.68 -8.84
C GLY A 37 -0.43 15.78 -8.04
N GLY A 38 -0.42 15.87 -6.72
CA GLY A 38 0.37 15.06 -5.79
C GLY A 38 -0.43 13.94 -5.13
N TYR A 39 -0.08 13.56 -3.89
CA TYR A 39 -0.78 12.51 -3.15
C TYR A 39 -2.21 12.89 -2.78
N HIS A 40 -3.09 11.90 -2.67
CA HIS A 40 -4.42 12.06 -2.08
C HIS A 40 -4.32 11.99 -0.54
N PRO A 41 -4.85 12.97 0.22
CA PRO A 41 -4.92 12.88 1.68
C PRO A 41 -5.94 11.80 2.10
N VAL A 42 -5.52 10.88 2.96
CA VAL A 42 -6.36 9.76 3.46
C VAL A 42 -6.35 9.75 4.98
N HIS A 43 -7.53 9.63 5.57
CA HIS A 43 -7.73 9.44 7.01
C HIS A 43 -8.22 8.03 7.32
N LEU A 44 -7.95 7.56 8.54
CA LEU A 44 -8.48 6.28 9.00
C LEU A 44 -10.01 6.36 9.10
N GLY A 45 -10.69 5.34 8.60
CA GLY A 45 -12.15 5.31 8.49
C GLY A 45 -12.71 5.91 7.20
N ASP A 46 -11.89 6.53 6.35
CA ASP A 46 -12.34 6.99 5.04
C ASP A 46 -12.89 5.83 4.22
N VAL A 47 -13.91 6.11 3.41
CA VAL A 47 -14.58 5.13 2.56
C VAL A 47 -14.42 5.48 1.08
N PHE A 48 -14.09 4.48 0.27
CA PHE A 48 -13.86 4.62 -1.17
C PHE A 48 -14.83 3.74 -1.98
N ASN A 49 -15.06 4.15 -3.23
CA ASN A 49 -15.89 3.43 -4.21
C ASN A 49 -17.29 3.11 -3.66
N ASP A 50 -18.09 4.16 -3.44
CA ASP A 50 -19.47 4.09 -2.93
C ASP A 50 -19.60 3.34 -1.59
N GLY A 51 -18.65 3.54 -0.69
CA GLY A 51 -18.66 2.92 0.63
C GLY A 51 -18.09 1.50 0.69
N ARG A 52 -17.60 0.94 -0.43
CA ARG A 52 -17.11 -0.44 -0.47
C ARG A 52 -15.83 -0.67 0.33
N TYR A 53 -14.88 0.25 0.28
CA TYR A 53 -13.56 0.06 0.89
C TYR A 53 -13.36 1.04 2.04
N LYS A 54 -13.37 0.54 3.28
CA LYS A 54 -13.14 1.34 4.49
C LYS A 54 -11.68 1.24 4.91
N VAL A 55 -10.97 2.37 4.99
CA VAL A 55 -9.55 2.43 5.37
C VAL A 55 -9.37 2.11 6.86
N ILE A 56 -8.40 1.25 7.17
CA ILE A 56 -8.09 0.79 8.52
C ILE A 56 -6.74 1.32 8.99
N ARG A 57 -5.70 1.14 8.17
CA ARG A 57 -4.34 1.60 8.47
C ARG A 57 -3.51 1.78 7.22
N LYS A 58 -2.39 2.47 7.35
CA LYS A 58 -1.39 2.57 6.28
C LYS A 58 -0.52 1.31 6.23
N LEU A 59 -0.24 0.84 5.02
CA LEU A 59 0.68 -0.27 4.74
C LEU A 59 2.04 0.22 4.26
N GLY A 60 2.07 1.35 3.55
CA GLY A 60 3.32 2.01 3.15
C GLY A 60 3.09 3.04 2.05
N GLU A 61 4.19 3.51 1.49
CA GLU A 61 4.22 4.48 0.41
C GLU A 61 5.37 4.18 -0.55
N GLY A 62 5.24 4.68 -1.76
CA GLY A 62 6.32 4.78 -2.74
C GLY A 62 6.23 6.13 -3.44
N ALA A 63 7.22 6.47 -4.26
CA ALA A 63 7.35 7.80 -4.88
C ALA A 63 6.10 8.31 -5.63
N TYR A 64 5.21 7.40 -6.06
CA TYR A 64 4.03 7.72 -6.88
C TYR A 64 2.72 7.14 -6.34
N SER A 65 2.70 6.62 -5.12
CA SER A 65 1.48 6.05 -4.53
C SER A 65 1.56 5.87 -3.02
N THR A 66 0.41 5.89 -2.35
CA THR A 66 0.27 5.38 -0.98
C THR A 66 -0.52 4.06 -0.99
N VAL A 67 -0.27 3.19 -0.01
CA VAL A 67 -0.92 1.88 0.11
C VAL A 67 -1.54 1.73 1.50
N TRP A 68 -2.80 1.32 1.53
CA TRP A 68 -3.63 1.28 2.72
C TRP A 68 -4.27 -0.09 2.90
N LEU A 69 -4.35 -0.57 4.13
CA LEU A 69 -5.20 -1.70 4.48
C LEU A 69 -6.63 -1.19 4.55
N ALA A 70 -7.55 -1.86 3.87
CA ALA A 70 -8.96 -1.55 3.91
C ALA A 70 -9.82 -2.80 4.09
N ARG A 71 -11.03 -2.63 4.63
CA ARG A 71 -12.08 -3.65 4.62
C ARG A 71 -12.91 -3.48 3.36
N ASP A 72 -12.98 -4.53 2.54
CA ASP A 72 -14.00 -4.66 1.50
C ASP A 72 -15.29 -5.13 2.17
N VAL A 73 -16.25 -4.22 2.36
CA VAL A 73 -17.51 -4.52 3.04
C VAL A 73 -18.43 -5.39 2.21
N LYS A 74 -18.25 -5.42 0.88
CA LYS A 74 -19.08 -6.22 -0.03
C LYS A 74 -18.69 -7.69 0.02
N ASP A 75 -17.39 -7.97 -0.08
CA ASP A 75 -16.85 -9.34 -0.09
C ASP A 75 -16.45 -9.82 1.32
N ASN A 76 -16.59 -8.97 2.34
CA ASN A 76 -16.26 -9.22 3.74
C ASN A 76 -14.81 -9.72 3.96
N ARG A 77 -13.84 -9.06 3.31
CA ARG A 77 -12.42 -9.41 3.35
C ARG A 77 -11.53 -8.19 3.49
N TYR A 78 -10.28 -8.38 3.88
CA TYR A 78 -9.26 -7.34 3.84
C TYR A 78 -8.62 -7.23 2.47
N VAL A 79 -8.28 -6.00 2.09
CA VAL A 79 -7.61 -5.67 0.82
C VAL A 79 -6.51 -4.64 1.04
N ALA A 80 -5.52 -4.63 0.15
CA ALA A 80 -4.56 -3.54 0.03
C ALA A 80 -5.03 -2.56 -1.07
N LEU A 81 -5.34 -1.33 -0.66
CA LEU A 81 -5.77 -0.24 -1.52
C LEU A 81 -4.57 0.65 -1.86
N LYS A 82 -4.08 0.57 -3.10
CA LYS A 82 -3.01 1.42 -3.63
C LYS A 82 -3.62 2.62 -4.35
N ILE A 83 -3.32 3.82 -3.89
CA ILE A 83 -3.83 5.09 -4.44
C ILE A 83 -2.67 5.78 -5.17
N LEU A 84 -2.81 5.92 -6.48
CA LEU A 84 -1.78 6.50 -7.35
C LEU A 84 -1.88 8.04 -7.34
N VAL A 85 -0.73 8.70 -7.47
CA VAL A 85 -0.67 10.12 -7.81
C VAL A 85 -1.30 10.33 -9.20
N PRO A 86 -2.09 11.40 -9.43
CA PRO A 86 -2.69 11.66 -10.73
C PRO A 86 -1.62 11.82 -11.81
N LYS A 87 -1.77 11.11 -12.94
CA LYS A 87 -0.91 11.29 -14.10
C LYS A 87 -1.71 11.90 -15.25
N PRO A 88 -1.22 12.96 -15.90
CA PRO A 88 -1.95 13.66 -16.96
C PRO A 88 -2.06 12.88 -18.28
N SER A 89 -1.33 11.77 -18.46
CA SER A 89 -1.34 10.98 -19.71
C SER A 89 -1.49 9.48 -19.45
N GLU A 90 -2.39 8.86 -20.22
CA GLU A 90 -2.69 7.42 -20.37
C GLU A 90 -2.75 6.54 -19.09
N SER A 91 -3.41 5.39 -19.19
CA SER A 91 -3.42 4.42 -18.09
C SER A 91 -1.98 4.07 -17.72
N PRO A 92 -1.56 4.14 -16.44
CA PRO A 92 -0.21 3.82 -16.04
C PRO A 92 0.21 2.46 -16.59
N ILE A 93 1.43 2.36 -17.14
CA ILE A 93 1.98 1.11 -17.69
C ILE A 93 1.81 -0.05 -16.69
N GLU A 94 1.99 0.21 -15.39
CA GLU A 94 1.76 -0.75 -14.32
C GLU A 94 0.35 -1.37 -14.38
N GLN A 95 -0.69 -0.55 -14.53
CA GLN A 95 -2.05 -1.04 -14.63
C GLN A 95 -2.25 -1.88 -15.89
N GLN A 96 -1.73 -1.44 -17.04
CA GLN A 96 -1.88 -2.19 -18.29
C GLN A 96 -1.22 -3.58 -18.16
N ILE A 97 -0.05 -3.65 -17.53
CA ILE A 97 0.64 -4.90 -17.23
C ILE A 97 -0.19 -5.77 -16.28
N LEU A 98 -0.72 -5.20 -15.19
CA LEU A 98 -1.54 -5.95 -14.22
C LEU A 98 -2.83 -6.50 -14.85
N GLN A 99 -3.49 -5.72 -15.70
CA GLN A 99 -4.66 -6.16 -16.44
C GLN A 99 -4.31 -7.28 -17.43
N HIS A 100 -3.18 -7.15 -18.15
CA HIS A 100 -2.71 -8.20 -19.03
C HIS A 100 -2.41 -9.49 -18.27
N ILE A 101 -1.69 -9.41 -17.14
CA ILE A 101 -1.43 -10.55 -16.24
C ILE A 101 -2.75 -11.20 -15.81
N ALA A 102 -3.74 -10.42 -15.39
CA ALA A 102 -5.03 -10.94 -14.96
C ALA A 102 -5.78 -11.71 -16.07
N GLN A 103 -5.54 -11.38 -17.34
CA GLN A 103 -6.14 -12.06 -18.50
C GLN A 103 -5.37 -13.31 -18.94
N VAL A 104 -4.03 -13.28 -18.87
CA VAL A 104 -3.18 -14.36 -19.40
C VAL A 104 -2.75 -15.39 -18.36
N ALA A 105 -2.91 -15.09 -17.06
CA ALA A 105 -2.42 -15.98 -16.01
C ALA A 105 -3.29 -17.24 -15.86
N PRO A 106 -2.76 -18.45 -16.12
CA PRO A 106 -3.37 -19.68 -15.62
C PRO A 106 -3.28 -19.70 -14.08
N GLU A 107 -4.16 -20.47 -13.41
CA GLU A 107 -4.24 -20.52 -11.94
C GLU A 107 -2.88 -20.74 -11.24
N GLU A 108 -1.95 -21.48 -11.86
CA GLU A 108 -0.62 -21.75 -11.30
C GLU A 108 0.38 -20.61 -11.45
N GLY A 109 0.34 -19.85 -12.55
CA GLY A 109 1.25 -18.71 -12.78
C GLY A 109 0.93 -17.52 -11.88
N ASN A 110 -0.36 -17.37 -11.54
CA ASN A 110 -0.86 -16.30 -10.69
C ASN A 110 -0.51 -16.50 -9.19
N ARG A 111 -0.02 -17.67 -8.77
CA ARG A 111 0.28 -17.93 -7.34
C ARG A 111 1.51 -17.19 -6.83
N HIS A 112 2.38 -16.73 -7.74
CA HIS A 112 3.64 -16.08 -7.41
C HIS A 112 3.72 -14.63 -7.87
N ILE A 113 2.58 -14.05 -8.26
CA ILE A 113 2.42 -12.65 -8.67
C ILE A 113 1.22 -12.09 -7.90
N THR A 114 1.36 -10.91 -7.32
CA THR A 114 0.27 -10.26 -6.56
C THR A 114 -0.95 -10.05 -7.46
N LYS A 115 -2.13 -10.45 -6.97
CA LYS A 115 -3.35 -10.38 -7.77
C LYS A 115 -4.02 -9.01 -7.69
N LEU A 116 -4.28 -8.40 -8.85
CA LEU A 116 -5.20 -7.26 -8.98
C LEU A 116 -6.65 -7.76 -8.82
N LEU A 117 -7.33 -7.31 -7.77
CA LEU A 117 -8.71 -7.67 -7.42
C LEU A 117 -9.74 -6.72 -8.02
N GLY A 118 -9.34 -5.49 -8.32
CA GLY A 118 -10.20 -4.47 -8.90
C GLY A 118 -9.49 -3.14 -9.05
N GLU A 119 -10.13 -2.22 -9.76
CA GLU A 119 -9.67 -0.85 -9.95
C GLU A 119 -10.86 0.11 -10.01
N PHE A 120 -10.63 1.35 -9.63
CA PHE A 120 -11.60 2.44 -9.75
C PHE A 120 -10.88 3.79 -9.76
N GLU A 121 -11.62 4.85 -10.03
CA GLU A 121 -11.12 6.23 -9.93
C GLU A 121 -11.77 6.94 -8.74
N HIS A 122 -10.99 7.77 -8.06
CA HIS A 122 -11.43 8.57 -6.92
C HIS A 122 -11.15 10.04 -7.17
N GLN A 123 -12.20 10.86 -7.15
CA GLN A 123 -12.08 12.31 -7.22
C GLN A 123 -11.69 12.86 -5.85
N GLY A 124 -10.42 13.26 -5.70
CA GLY A 124 -9.90 13.90 -4.51
C GLY A 124 -9.68 15.41 -4.71
N PRO A 125 -9.23 16.11 -3.64
CA PRO A 125 -8.89 17.54 -3.72
C PRO A 125 -7.66 17.80 -4.61
N ASN A 126 -6.80 16.79 -4.79
CA ASN A 126 -5.55 16.90 -5.55
C ASN A 126 -5.66 16.34 -6.97
N GLY A 127 -6.85 15.94 -7.43
CA GLY A 127 -7.11 15.44 -8.78
C GLY A 127 -7.92 14.14 -8.80
N VAL A 128 -7.99 13.52 -9.97
CA VAL A 128 -8.55 12.17 -10.12
C VAL A 128 -7.43 11.17 -9.90
N HIS A 129 -7.60 10.34 -8.87
CA HIS A 129 -6.63 9.33 -8.47
C HIS A 129 -7.10 7.96 -8.94
N LYS A 130 -6.19 7.20 -9.54
CA LYS A 130 -6.47 5.81 -9.87
C LYS A 130 -6.18 4.93 -8.66
N CYS A 131 -7.14 4.10 -8.31
CA CYS A 131 -7.09 3.22 -7.14
C CYS A 131 -7.04 1.77 -7.61
N LEU A 132 -6.01 1.04 -7.17
CA LEU A 132 -5.82 -0.37 -7.46
C LEU A 132 -6.02 -1.18 -6.18
N VAL A 133 -6.79 -2.27 -6.26
CA VAL A 133 -7.14 -3.12 -5.13
C VAL A 133 -6.42 -4.45 -5.27
N PHE A 134 -5.65 -4.84 -4.25
CA PHE A 134 -4.88 -6.07 -4.21
C PHE A 134 -5.23 -6.91 -2.99
N GLU A 135 -4.80 -8.17 -3.00
CA GLU A 135 -4.75 -8.97 -1.78
C GLU A 135 -3.76 -8.34 -0.77
N PRO A 136 -4.05 -8.40 0.54
CA PRO A 136 -3.14 -7.87 1.55
C PRO A 136 -1.95 -8.81 1.69
N MET A 137 -0.74 -8.24 1.58
CA MET A 137 0.50 -8.98 1.70
C MET A 137 1.23 -8.64 3.00
N GLY A 138 2.02 -9.60 3.47
CA GLY A 138 2.85 -9.48 4.66
C GLY A 138 4.10 -8.63 4.44
N PRO A 139 4.99 -8.58 5.44
CA PRO A 139 6.19 -7.77 5.37
C PRO A 139 7.11 -8.20 4.22
N ASN A 140 7.93 -7.27 3.74
CA ASN A 140 8.96 -7.52 2.74
C ASN A 140 10.16 -8.30 3.32
N MET A 141 11.04 -8.76 2.43
CA MET A 141 12.21 -9.54 2.78
C MET A 141 13.39 -8.70 3.26
N ASN A 142 13.36 -8.23 4.51
CA ASN A 142 14.42 -7.39 5.08
C ASN A 142 15.34 -8.09 6.09
N VAL A 143 15.20 -9.41 6.28
CA VAL A 143 16.00 -10.18 7.24
C VAL A 143 16.72 -11.34 6.58
N ARG A 144 17.77 -11.85 7.24
CA ARG A 144 18.49 -13.03 6.77
C ARG A 144 17.68 -14.29 7.11
N TYR A 145 17.28 -15.03 6.09
CA TYR A 145 16.50 -16.26 6.25
C TYR A 145 17.40 -17.50 6.37
N PRO A 146 16.96 -18.53 7.11
CA PRO A 146 17.62 -19.84 7.10
C PRO A 146 17.78 -20.36 5.66
N PRO A 147 18.87 -21.08 5.32
CA PRO A 147 19.15 -21.48 3.95
C PRO A 147 18.01 -22.24 3.25
N GLN A 148 17.28 -23.08 3.98
CA GLN A 148 16.14 -23.82 3.43
C GLN A 148 14.98 -22.88 3.04
N MET A 149 14.68 -21.89 3.89
CA MET A 149 13.66 -20.89 3.61
C MET A 149 14.09 -19.98 2.46
N ALA A 150 15.35 -19.53 2.45
CA ALA A 150 15.89 -18.72 1.36
C ALA A 150 15.80 -19.45 0.00
N LYS A 151 16.11 -20.75 -0.05
CA LYS A 151 15.94 -21.57 -1.27
C LYS A 151 14.48 -21.65 -1.71
N SER A 152 13.55 -21.82 -0.77
CA SER A 152 12.10 -21.85 -1.07
C SER A 152 11.61 -20.52 -1.63
N ILE A 153 12.03 -19.41 -1.02
CA ILE A 153 11.67 -18.08 -1.50
C ILE A 153 12.23 -17.86 -2.90
N LEU A 154 13.53 -18.12 -3.10
CA LEU A 154 14.17 -17.97 -4.41
C LEU A 154 13.47 -18.80 -5.48
N LYS A 155 13.09 -20.05 -5.18
CA LYS A 155 12.35 -20.91 -6.10
C LYS A 155 11.03 -20.25 -6.52
N GLN A 156 10.23 -19.77 -5.56
CA GLN A 156 8.94 -19.14 -5.84
C GLN A 156 9.10 -17.82 -6.60
N SER A 157 10.07 -16.98 -6.23
CA SER A 157 10.35 -15.72 -6.93
C SER A 157 10.78 -15.98 -8.38
N LEU A 158 11.59 -17.01 -8.63
CA LEU A 158 11.99 -17.42 -9.98
C LEU A 158 10.82 -17.99 -10.79
N GLN A 159 9.87 -18.69 -10.15
CA GLN A 159 8.64 -19.16 -10.81
C GLN A 159 7.76 -17.97 -11.26
N GLY A 160 7.61 -16.95 -10.41
CA GLY A 160 6.94 -15.70 -10.78
C GLY A 160 7.64 -14.98 -11.94
N LEU A 161 8.96 -14.83 -11.87
CA LEU A 161 9.74 -14.19 -12.92
C LEU A 161 9.67 -14.95 -14.26
N ALA A 162 9.77 -16.28 -14.23
CA ALA A 162 9.61 -17.12 -15.41
C ALA A 162 8.20 -16.99 -16.02
N PHE A 163 7.17 -16.83 -15.21
CA PHE A 163 5.83 -16.54 -15.68
C PHE A 163 5.76 -15.18 -16.39
N LEU A 164 6.31 -14.11 -15.82
CA LEU A 164 6.36 -12.78 -16.46
C LEU A 164 7.07 -12.84 -17.82
N HIS A 165 8.25 -13.46 -17.85
CA HIS A 165 9.07 -13.54 -19.07
C HIS A 165 8.37 -14.34 -20.19
N ARG A 166 7.65 -15.42 -19.87
CA ARG A 166 6.87 -16.17 -20.86
C ARG A 166 5.74 -15.37 -21.49
N ASN A 167 5.26 -14.34 -20.80
CA ASN A 167 4.23 -13.42 -21.28
C ASN A 167 4.84 -12.11 -21.81
N GLY A 168 6.14 -12.06 -22.09
CA GLY A 168 6.80 -10.88 -22.67
C GLY A 168 6.94 -9.69 -21.71
N ILE A 169 6.80 -9.91 -20.41
CA ILE A 169 6.88 -8.84 -19.39
C ILE A 169 8.22 -8.92 -18.69
N ALA A 170 8.95 -7.80 -18.66
CA ALA A 170 10.09 -7.60 -17.77
C ALA A 170 9.65 -6.83 -16.51
N HIS A 171 9.96 -7.33 -15.31
CA HIS A 171 9.55 -6.67 -14.06
C HIS A 171 10.22 -5.30 -13.86
N GLY A 172 11.49 -5.16 -14.26
CA GLY A 172 12.23 -3.89 -14.19
C GLY A 172 12.74 -3.46 -12.80
N ASP A 173 12.29 -4.09 -11.72
CA ASP A 173 12.71 -3.79 -10.33
C ASP A 173 12.61 -5.02 -9.41
N PHE A 174 13.29 -6.10 -9.81
CA PHE A 174 13.24 -7.38 -9.10
C PHE A 174 14.23 -7.40 -7.93
N GLN A 175 13.77 -7.00 -6.74
CA GLN A 175 14.57 -6.89 -5.52
C GLN A 175 13.79 -7.36 -4.26
N PRO A 176 14.46 -7.67 -3.14
CA PRO A 176 13.80 -8.16 -1.91
C PRO A 176 12.69 -7.25 -1.36
N GLY A 177 12.81 -5.93 -1.56
CA GLY A 177 11.79 -4.96 -1.17
C GLY A 177 10.44 -5.13 -1.89
N ASN A 178 10.45 -5.74 -3.09
CA ASN A 178 9.27 -6.02 -3.90
C ASN A 178 8.83 -7.50 -3.81
N MET A 179 9.42 -8.28 -2.90
CA MET A 179 8.98 -9.64 -2.61
C MET A 179 8.23 -9.65 -1.27
N LEU A 180 6.96 -10.06 -1.33
CA LEU A 180 6.06 -10.03 -0.19
C LEU A 180 5.58 -11.44 0.16
N PHE A 181 5.36 -11.70 1.44
CA PHE A 181 4.79 -12.97 1.90
C PHE A 181 3.27 -12.94 1.85
N THR A 182 2.64 -14.05 1.53
CA THR A 182 1.18 -14.18 1.67
C THR A 182 0.80 -14.25 3.15
N LEU A 183 -0.32 -13.62 3.49
CA LEU A 183 -0.92 -13.71 4.82
C LEU A 183 -1.92 -14.85 4.85
N LYS A 184 -1.90 -15.64 5.92
CA LYS A 184 -2.92 -16.66 6.18
C LYS A 184 -3.91 -16.13 7.20
N ASP A 185 -5.19 -16.41 6.94
CA ASP A 185 -6.29 -16.17 7.88
C ASP A 185 -6.44 -14.71 8.34
N ILE A 186 -5.99 -13.73 7.54
CA ILE A 186 -6.12 -12.31 7.90
C ILE A 186 -7.59 -11.91 8.08
N ASP A 187 -8.49 -12.46 7.25
CA ASP A 187 -9.93 -12.19 7.31
C ASP A 187 -10.60 -12.68 8.61
N SER A 188 -9.93 -13.57 9.35
CA SER A 188 -10.38 -14.05 10.67
C SER A 188 -9.98 -13.13 11.83
N LYS A 189 -9.12 -12.14 11.58
CA LYS A 189 -8.65 -11.18 12.60
C LYS A 189 -9.63 -10.02 12.74
N GLY A 190 -9.75 -9.47 13.95
CA GLY A 190 -10.50 -8.24 14.21
C GLY A 190 -9.74 -7.01 13.72
N GLU A 191 -10.47 -5.91 13.45
CA GLU A 191 -9.85 -4.62 13.06
C GLU A 191 -8.96 -4.04 14.17
N ASP A 192 -9.19 -4.40 15.43
CA ASP A 192 -8.47 -3.92 16.62
C ASP A 192 -7.05 -4.47 16.77
N VAL A 193 -6.75 -5.59 16.11
CA VAL A 193 -5.44 -6.27 16.16
C VAL A 193 -4.62 -6.10 14.88
N LEU A 194 -5.16 -5.39 13.87
CA LEU A 194 -4.56 -5.23 12.55
C LEU A 194 -3.99 -3.83 12.34
#